data_AF-A0A661SCK0-F1
#
_entry.id   AF-A0A661SCK0-F1
#
_cell.length_a   1.000
_cell.length_b   1.000
_cell.length_c   1.000
_cell.angle_alpha   90.00
_cell.angle_beta   90.00
_cell.angle_gamma   90.00
#
_symmetry.space_group_name_H-M   'P 1'
#
loop_
_entity.id
_entity.type
_entity.pdbx_description
1 polymer ?
#
loop_
_entity_poly.entity_id
_entity_poly.type
_entity_poly.pdbx_seq_one_letter_code
_entity_poly.pdbx_strand_id
1 'polypeptide(L)'
;MEINIQEFSHLVSAIRTVHETLTAQAGRAVNISLTLRNWLIGAYIAEYELHGADRADYGDKLFTELADRLSRLGVSNCSRRQLYRYLRFYRVYPDIVGTLSPQLRKKLPYTLPSPSGARDGKVRTPSPQLSISPEKLIQNLSYSHIELLVDLDDDLKRAFYEIECIRGNWSVRELKRQIASLYYERSGLSKDKEKLAEMIRSGAEQAEPKLAIRDPYVFEFLGLKPVEVIKSN
;
A
#
# COMPACT_ATOMS: atom_id res chain seq x y z
N MET A 1 38.96 -14.79 32.72
CA MET A 1 38.89 -14.84 31.25
C MET A 1 38.51 -13.43 30.83
N GLU A 2 39.46 -12.64 30.35
CA GLU A 2 39.18 -11.26 29.90
C GLU A 2 38.43 -11.32 28.55
N ILE A 3 37.31 -10.62 28.47
CA ILE A 3 36.56 -10.51 27.22
C ILE A 3 37.35 -9.60 26.29
N ASN A 4 37.73 -10.11 25.12
CA ASN A 4 38.30 -9.30 24.05
C ASN A 4 37.26 -8.26 23.59
N ILE A 5 37.51 -6.99 23.92
CA ILE A 5 36.58 -5.88 23.69
C ILE A 5 36.23 -5.73 22.21
N GLN A 6 37.18 -6.02 21.30
CA GLN A 6 36.96 -5.91 19.86
C GLN A 6 36.02 -7.02 19.36
N GLU A 7 36.28 -8.27 19.74
CA GLU A 7 35.43 -9.42 19.38
C GLU A 7 34.02 -9.27 19.97
N PHE A 8 33.92 -8.78 21.21
CA PHE A 8 32.62 -8.51 21.83
C PHE A 8 31.84 -7.40 21.12
N SER A 9 32.51 -6.31 20.72
CA SER A 9 31.87 -5.23 19.95
C SER A 9 31.37 -5.71 18.59
N HIS A 10 32.12 -6.59 17.91
CA HIS A 10 31.71 -7.22 16.67
C HIS A 10 30.48 -8.11 16.88
N LEU A 11 30.45 -8.92 17.94
CA LEU A 11 29.29 -9.74 18.29
C LEU A 11 28.03 -8.88 18.52
N VAL A 12 28.13 -7.80 19.31
CA VAL A 12 27.01 -6.89 19.57
C VAL A 12 26.48 -6.27 18.28
N SER A 13 27.38 -5.78 17.40
CA SER A 13 27.00 -5.21 16.11
C SER A 13 26.32 -6.23 15.18
N ALA A 14 26.84 -7.46 15.13
CA ALA A 14 26.26 -8.54 14.35
C ALA A 14 24.85 -8.90 14.84
N ILE A 15 24.66 -9.06 16.15
CA ILE A 15 23.34 -9.35 16.76
C ILE A 15 22.37 -8.21 16.45
N ARG A 16 22.79 -6.94 16.61
CA ARG A 16 21.94 -5.78 16.29
C ARG A 16 21.50 -5.79 14.83
N THR A 17 22.44 -6.04 13.92
CA THR A 17 22.18 -6.08 12.47
C THR A 17 21.19 -7.18 12.10
N VAL A 18 21.35 -8.38 12.66
CA VAL A 18 20.40 -9.50 12.46
C VAL A 18 19.02 -9.12 12.97
N HIS A 19 18.92 -8.55 14.17
CA HIS A 19 17.65 -8.12 14.74
C HIS A 19 16.96 -7.05 13.87
N GLU A 20 17.69 -6.02 13.44
CA GLU A 20 17.15 -4.94 12.60
C GLU A 20 16.67 -5.48 11.24
N THR A 21 17.44 -6.38 10.63
CA THR A 21 17.12 -6.99 9.34
C THR A 21 15.86 -7.85 9.42
N LEU A 22 15.77 -8.74 10.40
CA LEU A 22 14.61 -9.63 10.56
C LEU A 22 13.35 -8.88 10.99
N THR A 23 13.49 -7.84 11.81
CA THR A 23 12.37 -6.95 12.17
C THR A 23 11.84 -6.23 10.94
N ALA A 24 12.73 -5.67 10.10
CA ALA A 24 12.33 -5.02 8.86
C ALA A 24 11.68 -6.02 7.87
N GLN A 25 12.20 -7.25 7.78
CA GLN A 25 11.62 -8.31 6.94
C GLN A 25 10.20 -8.68 7.41
N ALA A 26 10.00 -8.87 8.72
CA ALA A 26 8.69 -9.16 9.29
C ALA A 26 7.70 -8.03 9.01
N GLY A 27 8.11 -6.77 9.25
CA GLY A 27 7.29 -5.60 8.95
C GLY A 27 6.86 -5.52 7.48
N ARG A 28 7.79 -5.76 6.54
CA ARG A 28 7.47 -5.82 5.10
C ARG A 28 6.49 -6.93 4.77
N ALA A 29 6.69 -8.14 5.31
CA ALA A 29 5.79 -9.27 5.05
C ALA A 29 4.36 -8.99 5.54
N VAL A 30 4.23 -8.37 6.71
CA VAL A 30 2.93 -7.95 7.26
C VAL A 30 2.28 -6.88 6.37
N ASN A 31 3.04 -5.85 5.97
CA ASN A 31 2.53 -4.80 5.09
C ASN A 31 2.05 -5.33 3.73
N ILE A 32 2.82 -6.22 3.11
CA ILE A 32 2.44 -6.86 1.84
C ILE A 32 1.15 -7.67 2.04
N SER A 33 1.07 -8.47 3.11
CA SER A 33 -0.11 -9.29 3.40
C SER A 33 -1.36 -8.43 3.61
N LEU A 34 -1.25 -7.33 4.37
CA LEU A 34 -2.31 -6.35 4.57
C LEU A 34 -2.75 -5.72 3.25
N THR A 35 -1.79 -5.25 2.45
CA THR A 35 -2.04 -4.59 1.16
C THR A 35 -2.77 -5.53 0.20
N LEU A 36 -2.28 -6.76 0.06
CA LEU A 36 -2.90 -7.78 -0.80
C LEU A 36 -4.30 -8.19 -0.30
N ARG A 37 -4.49 -8.31 1.02
CA ARG A 37 -5.81 -8.57 1.61
C ARG A 37 -6.81 -7.47 1.27
N ASN A 38 -6.42 -6.21 1.43
CA ASN A 38 -7.28 -5.06 1.10
C ASN A 38 -7.59 -5.01 -0.40
N TRP A 39 -6.61 -5.29 -1.26
CA TRP A 39 -6.80 -5.39 -2.71
C TRP A 39 -7.78 -6.51 -3.09
N LEU A 40 -7.60 -7.71 -2.51
CA LEU A 40 -8.47 -8.86 -2.77
C LEU A 40 -9.90 -8.63 -2.34
N ILE A 41 -10.14 -7.97 -1.20
CA ILE A 41 -11.51 -7.60 -0.80
C ILE A 41 -12.15 -6.72 -1.88
N GLY A 42 -11.41 -5.72 -2.39
CA GLY A 42 -11.87 -4.91 -3.51
C GLY A 42 -12.20 -5.71 -4.76
N ALA A 43 -11.36 -6.71 -5.07
CA ALA A 43 -11.55 -7.62 -6.20
C ALA A 43 -12.83 -8.47 -6.05
N TYR A 44 -13.08 -9.02 -4.86
CA TYR A 44 -14.30 -9.77 -4.54
C TYR A 44 -15.55 -8.90 -4.64
N ILE A 45 -15.50 -7.66 -4.17
CA ILE A 45 -16.61 -6.71 -4.28
C ILE A 45 -16.88 -6.39 -5.76
N ALA A 46 -15.83 -6.12 -6.54
CA ALA A 46 -15.96 -5.82 -7.96
C ALA A 46 -16.57 -6.98 -8.76
N GLU A 47 -16.17 -8.22 -8.46
CA GLU A 47 -16.76 -9.41 -9.07
C GLU A 47 -18.24 -9.55 -8.69
N TYR A 48 -18.57 -9.35 -7.41
CA TYR A 48 -19.96 -9.42 -6.95
C TYR A 48 -20.85 -8.37 -7.65
N GLU A 49 -20.36 -7.13 -7.79
CA GLU A 49 -21.08 -6.07 -8.50
C GLU A 49 -21.29 -6.39 -10.00
N LEU A 50 -20.36 -7.12 -10.63
CA LEU A 50 -20.45 -7.48 -12.05
C LEU A 50 -21.59 -8.48 -12.34
N HIS A 51 -21.83 -9.41 -11.41
CA HIS A 51 -22.86 -10.47 -11.54
C HIS A 51 -24.22 -10.09 -10.93
N GLY A 52 -24.33 -8.91 -10.33
CA GLY A 52 -25.59 -8.39 -9.78
C GLY A 52 -26.56 -7.95 -10.88
N ALA A 53 -27.76 -8.54 -10.92
CA ALA A 53 -28.79 -8.25 -11.92
C ALA A 53 -29.39 -6.83 -11.82
N ASP A 54 -29.19 -6.12 -10.71
CA ASP A 54 -29.83 -4.82 -10.44
C ASP A 54 -28.85 -3.83 -9.78
N ARG A 55 -28.24 -2.94 -10.58
CA ARG A 55 -27.01 -2.20 -10.20
C ARG A 55 -27.24 -0.92 -9.40
N ALA A 56 -28.44 -0.31 -9.47
CA ALA A 56 -28.68 1.04 -8.95
C ALA A 56 -29.15 1.04 -7.48
N ASP A 57 -29.96 0.06 -7.07
CA ASP A 57 -30.49 -0.03 -5.69
C ASP A 57 -29.60 -0.85 -4.74
N TYR A 58 -28.65 -1.61 -5.31
CA TYR A 58 -27.86 -2.59 -4.56
C TYR A 58 -26.63 -1.99 -3.87
N GLY A 59 -26.00 -0.96 -4.45
CA GLY A 59 -24.73 -0.42 -3.96
C GLY A 59 -24.77 0.00 -2.48
N ASP A 60 -25.65 0.92 -2.10
CA ASP A 60 -25.67 1.44 -0.73
C ASP A 60 -26.09 0.38 0.32
N LYS A 61 -27.01 -0.53 -0.05
CA LYS A 61 -27.45 -1.64 0.81
C LYS A 61 -26.35 -2.71 0.94
N LEU A 62 -25.66 -3.05 -0.15
CA LEU A 62 -24.57 -4.02 -0.19
C LEU A 62 -23.48 -3.65 0.79
N PHE A 63 -22.94 -2.43 0.68
CA PHE A 63 -21.80 -2.04 1.53
C PHE A 63 -22.18 -1.95 3.00
N THR A 64 -23.43 -1.62 3.30
CA THR A 64 -23.95 -1.60 4.67
C THR A 64 -24.06 -3.01 5.24
N GLU A 65 -24.68 -3.94 4.50
CA GLU A 65 -24.83 -5.34 4.89
C GLU A 65 -23.46 -6.05 4.98
N LEU A 66 -22.57 -5.79 4.02
CA LEU A 66 -21.22 -6.35 3.98
C LEU A 66 -20.41 -5.88 5.19
N ALA A 67 -20.48 -4.59 5.53
CA ALA A 67 -19.79 -4.05 6.71
C ALA A 67 -20.29 -4.70 8.01
N ASP A 68 -21.61 -4.83 8.19
CA ASP A 68 -22.21 -5.46 9.37
C ASP A 68 -21.82 -6.94 9.48
N ARG A 69 -21.98 -7.72 8.40
CA ARG A 69 -21.63 -9.15 8.40
C ARG A 69 -20.15 -9.40 8.62
N LEU A 70 -19.26 -8.66 7.95
CA LEU A 70 -17.81 -8.81 8.12
C LEU A 70 -17.37 -8.45 9.54
N SER A 71 -17.98 -7.41 10.12
CA SER A 71 -17.72 -7.03 11.51
C SER A 71 -18.14 -8.12 12.50
N ARG A 72 -19.30 -8.76 12.31
CA ARG A 72 -19.75 -9.90 13.11
C ARG A 72 -18.85 -11.14 12.99
N LEU A 73 -18.21 -11.31 11.84
CA LEU A 73 -17.22 -12.35 11.59
C LEU A 73 -15.81 -12.01 12.11
N GLY A 74 -15.64 -10.85 12.77
CA GLY A 74 -14.36 -10.43 13.33
C GLY A 74 -13.35 -9.92 12.30
N VAL A 75 -13.80 -9.59 11.08
CA VAL A 75 -12.93 -9.02 10.05
C VAL A 75 -12.75 -7.52 10.32
N SER A 76 -11.53 -7.13 10.70
CA SER A 76 -11.20 -5.75 11.05
C SER A 76 -11.20 -4.80 9.85
N ASN A 77 -11.35 -3.50 10.12
CA ASN A 77 -11.27 -2.42 9.12
C ASN A 77 -12.27 -2.54 7.93
N CYS A 78 -13.42 -3.18 8.12
CA CYS A 78 -14.42 -3.41 7.07
C CYS A 78 -15.64 -2.48 7.16
N SER A 79 -15.46 -1.23 7.60
CA SER A 79 -16.55 -0.24 7.55
C SER A 79 -17.00 0.04 6.12
N ARG A 80 -18.24 0.52 5.94
CA ARG A 80 -18.81 0.91 4.63
C ARG A 80 -17.81 1.72 3.79
N ARG A 81 -17.25 2.77 4.39
CA ARG A 81 -16.26 3.66 3.74
C ARG A 81 -15.00 2.92 3.30
N GLN A 82 -14.49 2.00 4.13
CA GLN A 82 -13.27 1.26 3.83
C GLN A 82 -13.47 0.24 2.73
N LEU A 83 -14.63 -0.41 2.69
CA LEU A 83 -14.97 -1.32 1.60
C LEU A 83 -15.04 -0.58 0.24
N TYR A 84 -15.59 0.63 0.19
CA TYR A 84 -15.52 1.48 -1.02
C TYR A 84 -14.08 1.81 -1.41
N ARG A 85 -13.21 2.08 -0.43
CA ARG A 85 -11.78 2.34 -0.69
C ARG A 85 -11.07 1.12 -1.24
N TYR A 86 -11.34 -0.07 -0.71
CA TYR A 86 -10.81 -1.33 -1.24
C TYR A 86 -11.26 -1.57 -2.68
N LEU A 87 -12.54 -1.33 -2.99
CA LEU A 87 -13.04 -1.41 -4.36
C LEU A 87 -12.33 -0.43 -5.30
N ARG A 88 -12.16 0.83 -4.87
CA ARG A 88 -11.41 1.83 -5.64
C ARG A 88 -9.95 1.41 -5.83
N PHE A 89 -9.32 0.89 -4.78
CA PHE A 89 -7.94 0.41 -4.81
C PHE A 89 -7.75 -0.70 -5.86
N TYR A 90 -8.63 -1.70 -5.87
CA TYR A 90 -8.63 -2.74 -6.90
C TYR A 90 -8.75 -2.17 -8.32
N ARG A 91 -9.69 -1.23 -8.53
CA ARG A 91 -9.92 -0.61 -9.83
C ARG A 91 -8.76 0.25 -10.34
N VAL A 92 -8.05 0.94 -9.42
CA VAL A 92 -6.91 1.78 -9.77
C VAL A 92 -5.66 0.95 -10.08
N TYR A 93 -5.44 -0.15 -9.35
CA TYR A 93 -4.25 -1.00 -9.50
C TYR A 93 -4.62 -2.46 -9.84
N PRO A 94 -5.25 -2.73 -11.00
CA PRO A 94 -5.64 -4.09 -11.38
C PRO A 94 -4.41 -5.01 -11.58
N ASP A 95 -3.28 -4.43 -11.98
CA ASP A 95 -2.05 -5.17 -12.30
C ASP A 95 -1.39 -5.83 -11.07
N ILE A 96 -1.81 -5.49 -9.84
CA ILE A 96 -1.36 -6.16 -8.61
C ILE A 96 -1.65 -7.67 -8.63
N VAL A 97 -2.61 -8.13 -9.45
CA VAL A 97 -2.85 -9.56 -9.68
C VAL A 97 -1.57 -10.33 -10.08
N GLY A 98 -0.65 -9.68 -10.80
CA GLY A 98 0.64 -10.25 -11.19
C GLY A 98 1.55 -10.61 -10.00
N THR A 99 1.42 -9.88 -8.90
CA THR A 99 2.24 -10.03 -7.69
C THR A 99 1.81 -11.19 -6.78
N LEU A 100 0.61 -11.74 -7.01
CA LEU A 100 0.04 -12.76 -6.14
C LEU A 100 0.83 -14.08 -6.24
N SER A 101 1.12 -14.67 -5.08
CA SER A 101 1.72 -16.01 -5.01
C SER A 101 0.77 -17.05 -5.60
N PRO A 102 1.28 -18.23 -6.04
CA PRO A 102 0.43 -19.31 -6.54
C PRO A 102 -0.66 -19.74 -5.55
N GLN A 103 -0.37 -19.72 -4.24
CA GLN A 103 -1.35 -20.06 -3.21
C GLN A 103 -2.47 -19.01 -3.15
N LEU A 104 -2.13 -17.73 -3.26
CA LEU A 104 -3.09 -16.64 -3.18
C LEU A 104 -3.92 -16.49 -4.46
N ARG A 105 -3.34 -16.82 -5.63
CA ARG A 105 -4.07 -16.87 -6.90
C ARG A 105 -5.23 -17.87 -6.87
N LYS A 106 -5.11 -18.97 -6.12
CA LYS A 106 -6.22 -19.92 -5.89
C LYS A 106 -7.38 -19.34 -5.06
N LYS A 107 -7.15 -18.21 -4.41
CA LYS A 107 -8.16 -17.45 -3.64
C LYS A 107 -8.66 -16.24 -4.43
N LEU A 108 -8.37 -16.15 -5.73
CA LEU A 108 -9.02 -15.15 -6.57
C LEU A 108 -10.49 -15.55 -6.77
N PRO A 109 -11.39 -14.57 -6.90
CA PRO A 109 -12.78 -14.83 -7.23
C PRO A 109 -12.87 -15.38 -8.68
N TYR A 110 -13.89 -16.20 -8.93
CA TYR A 110 -13.92 -17.20 -10.02
C TYR A 110 -13.90 -16.61 -11.44
N THR A 111 -14.10 -15.29 -11.60
CA THR A 111 -14.25 -14.65 -12.92
C THR A 111 -13.18 -13.63 -13.28
N LEU A 112 -12.14 -13.43 -12.46
CA LEU A 112 -11.01 -12.60 -12.91
C LEU A 112 -10.21 -13.35 -13.96
N PRO A 113 -9.99 -12.76 -15.15
CA PRO A 113 -9.27 -13.44 -16.20
C PRO A 113 -7.89 -13.81 -15.67
N SER A 114 -7.52 -15.08 -15.87
CA SER A 114 -6.13 -15.51 -15.81
C SER A 114 -5.28 -14.48 -16.57
N PRO A 115 -4.08 -14.11 -16.09
CA PRO A 115 -3.27 -13.03 -16.69
C PRO A 115 -2.91 -13.23 -18.17
N SER A 116 -3.29 -14.36 -18.77
CA SER A 116 -3.24 -14.65 -20.20
C SER A 116 -4.46 -14.20 -21.02
N GLY A 117 -5.52 -13.61 -20.43
CA GLY A 117 -6.81 -13.38 -21.09
C GLY A 117 -7.42 -11.96 -21.03
N ALA A 118 -6.77 -10.98 -20.41
CA ALA A 118 -7.28 -9.60 -20.38
C ALA A 118 -6.91 -8.84 -21.68
N ARG A 119 -7.56 -9.20 -22.78
CA ARG A 119 -7.62 -8.39 -24.00
C ARG A 119 -9.06 -8.38 -24.54
N ASP A 120 -9.99 -7.86 -23.76
CA ASP A 120 -11.14 -7.18 -24.36
C ASP A 120 -11.82 -6.26 -23.35
N GLY A 121 -11.98 -4.99 -23.71
CA GLY A 121 -12.58 -3.97 -22.85
C GLY A 121 -11.66 -2.78 -22.60
N LYS A 122 -11.56 -1.89 -23.60
CA LYS A 122 -10.84 -0.61 -23.58
C LYS A 122 -9.36 -0.75 -23.22
N VAL A 123 -8.56 -0.96 -24.26
CA VAL A 123 -7.12 -0.69 -24.27
C VAL A 123 -6.89 0.70 -23.67
N ARG A 124 -6.51 0.76 -22.39
CA ARG A 124 -5.77 1.90 -21.88
C ARG A 124 -4.54 1.95 -22.76
N THR A 125 -4.41 3.02 -23.54
CA THR A 125 -3.22 3.26 -24.35
C THR A 125 -2.02 2.92 -23.49
N PRO A 126 -1.06 2.13 -23.99
CA PRO A 126 0.16 1.89 -23.26
C PRO A 126 0.86 3.25 -23.22
N SER A 127 0.58 4.06 -22.20
CA SER A 127 1.40 5.22 -21.86
C SER A 127 2.74 4.62 -21.50
N PRO A 128 3.71 4.66 -22.42
CA PRO A 128 4.89 3.87 -22.26
C PRO A 128 5.87 4.66 -21.36
N GLN A 129 6.76 3.95 -20.68
CA GLN A 129 7.96 4.44 -20.00
C GLN A 129 7.89 5.03 -18.56
N LEU A 130 6.73 5.25 -17.92
CA LEU A 130 6.69 5.78 -16.53
C LEU A 130 5.96 4.93 -15.47
N SER A 131 5.59 3.69 -15.76
CA SER A 131 4.92 2.85 -14.75
C SER A 131 5.91 2.15 -13.83
N ILE A 132 5.75 2.35 -12.52
CA ILE A 132 6.38 1.51 -11.51
C ILE A 132 5.73 0.12 -11.56
N SER A 133 6.54 -0.94 -11.45
CA SER A 133 5.99 -2.29 -11.45
C SER A 133 5.13 -2.53 -10.19
N PRO A 134 4.03 -3.30 -10.29
CA PRO A 134 3.18 -3.59 -9.12
C PRO A 134 3.95 -4.20 -7.95
N GLU A 135 5.00 -5.00 -8.22
CA GLU A 135 5.88 -5.57 -7.21
C GLU A 135 6.63 -4.49 -6.44
N LYS A 136 7.17 -3.49 -7.14
CA LYS A 136 7.87 -2.37 -6.50
C LYS A 136 6.93 -1.54 -5.64
N LEU A 137 5.69 -1.32 -6.06
CA LEU A 137 4.69 -0.61 -5.25
C LEU A 137 4.44 -1.33 -3.92
N ILE A 138 4.07 -2.61 -3.95
CA ILE A 138 3.73 -3.35 -2.73
C ILE A 138 4.92 -3.59 -1.80
N GLN A 139 6.15 -3.63 -2.34
CA GLN A 139 7.37 -3.86 -1.56
C GLN A 139 7.88 -2.60 -0.85
N ASN A 140 7.64 -1.42 -1.42
CA ASN A 140 8.21 -0.16 -0.93
C ASN A 140 7.18 0.75 -0.27
N LEU A 141 5.89 0.60 -0.58
CA LEU A 141 4.83 1.45 -0.06
C LEU A 141 3.95 0.71 0.93
N SER A 142 3.57 1.38 2.02
CA SER A 142 2.56 0.85 2.93
C SER A 142 1.14 1.02 2.38
N TYR A 143 0.17 0.26 2.90
CA TYR A 143 -1.23 0.45 2.51
C TYR A 143 -1.69 1.91 2.73
N SER A 144 -1.24 2.60 3.78
CA SER A 144 -1.56 4.02 3.98
C SER A 144 -1.03 4.94 2.87
N HIS A 145 0.12 4.62 2.26
CA HIS A 145 0.59 5.38 1.08
C HIS A 145 -0.34 5.13 -0.10
N ILE A 146 -0.66 3.86 -0.35
CA ILE A 146 -1.53 3.45 -1.44
C ILE A 146 -2.91 4.09 -1.28
N GLU A 147 -3.47 4.16 -0.07
CA GLU A 147 -4.75 4.84 0.20
C GLU A 147 -4.73 6.30 -0.24
N LEU A 148 -3.65 7.05 0.04
CA LEU A 148 -3.49 8.44 -0.41
C LEU A 148 -3.34 8.54 -1.93
N LEU A 149 -2.64 7.60 -2.57
CA LEU A 149 -2.40 7.58 -4.02
C LEU A 149 -3.66 7.18 -4.81
N VAL A 150 -4.45 6.23 -4.29
CA VAL A 150 -5.75 5.85 -4.86
C VAL A 150 -6.70 7.05 -4.92
N ASP A 151 -6.58 7.97 -3.96
CA ASP A 151 -7.42 9.17 -3.88
C ASP A 151 -7.11 10.24 -4.95
N LEU A 152 -5.99 10.12 -5.67
CA LEU A 152 -5.64 10.99 -6.79
C LEU A 152 -6.35 10.53 -8.07
N ASP A 153 -7.16 11.40 -8.67
CA ASP A 153 -7.88 11.07 -9.92
C ASP A 153 -7.01 11.18 -11.18
N ASP A 154 -6.00 12.05 -11.15
CA ASP A 154 -5.04 12.23 -12.26
C ASP A 154 -3.96 11.14 -12.21
N ASP A 155 -3.90 10.33 -13.27
CA ASP A 155 -2.97 9.22 -13.40
C ASP A 155 -1.49 9.64 -13.49
N LEU A 156 -1.19 10.78 -14.12
CA LEU A 156 0.18 11.30 -14.20
C LEU A 156 0.62 11.84 -12.84
N LYS A 157 -0.28 12.54 -12.15
CA LYS A 157 -0.03 13.00 -10.78
C LYS A 157 0.20 11.84 -9.83
N ARG A 158 -0.60 10.76 -9.96
CA ARG A 158 -0.45 9.53 -9.18
C ARG A 158 0.91 8.88 -9.44
N ALA A 159 1.27 8.64 -10.70
CA ALA A 159 2.54 8.05 -11.09
C ALA A 159 3.74 8.89 -10.62
N PHE A 160 3.63 10.21 -10.68
CA PHE A 160 4.64 11.12 -10.15
C PHE A 160 4.89 10.89 -8.66
N TYR A 161 3.84 10.87 -7.84
CA TYR A 161 3.98 10.66 -6.40
C TYR A 161 4.42 9.23 -6.05
N GLU A 162 4.02 8.21 -6.82
CA GLU A 162 4.55 6.85 -6.67
C GLU A 162 6.07 6.81 -6.85
N ILE A 163 6.57 7.42 -7.93
CA ILE A 163 8.00 7.49 -8.24
C ILE A 163 8.76 8.24 -7.14
N GLU A 164 8.27 9.41 -6.74
CA GLU A 164 8.94 10.25 -5.74
C GLU A 164 8.92 9.60 -4.36
N CYS A 165 7.84 8.92 -3.97
CA CYS A 165 7.79 8.17 -2.71
C CYS A 165 8.85 7.07 -2.67
N ILE A 166 8.97 6.28 -3.74
CA ILE A 166 9.93 5.17 -3.80
C ILE A 166 11.37 5.72 -3.88
N ARG A 167 11.61 6.74 -4.71
CA ARG A 167 12.94 7.34 -4.89
C ARG A 167 13.42 8.03 -3.61
N GLY A 168 12.55 8.76 -2.93
CA GLY A 168 12.85 9.52 -1.73
C GLY A 168 12.65 8.75 -0.42
N ASN A 169 12.18 7.49 -0.50
CA ASN A 169 11.75 6.71 0.66
C ASN A 169 10.82 7.54 1.58
N TRP A 170 9.83 8.23 1.03
CA TRP A 170 8.99 9.14 1.79
C TRP A 170 8.13 8.41 2.82
N SER A 171 7.94 9.04 3.97
CA SER A 171 6.90 8.64 4.91
C SER A 171 5.50 9.01 4.40
N VAL A 172 4.47 8.39 4.98
CA VAL A 172 3.05 8.74 4.68
C VAL A 172 2.79 10.23 4.96
N ARG A 173 3.44 10.78 6.00
CA ARG A 173 3.32 12.20 6.38
C ARG A 173 3.93 13.10 5.31
N GLU A 174 5.09 12.72 4.79
CA GLU A 174 5.76 13.45 3.72
C GLU A 174 4.97 13.40 2.41
N LEU A 175 4.48 12.22 2.00
CA LEU A 175 3.57 12.11 0.85
C LEU A 175 2.36 13.04 1.00
N LYS A 176 1.69 12.99 2.16
CA LYS A 176 0.54 13.86 2.44
C LYS A 176 0.91 15.34 2.36
N ARG A 177 2.07 15.73 2.90
CA ARG A 177 2.59 17.11 2.85
C ARG A 177 2.85 17.54 1.41
N GLN A 178 3.50 16.71 0.61
CA GLN A 178 3.86 17.04 -0.76
C GLN A 178 2.61 17.15 -1.66
N ILE A 179 1.63 16.26 -1.49
CA ILE A 179 0.30 16.39 -2.12
C ILE A 179 -0.36 17.72 -1.75
N ALA A 180 -0.41 18.06 -0.46
CA ALA A 180 -1.02 19.30 0.02
C ALA A 180 -0.30 20.55 -0.50
N SER A 181 1.02 20.48 -0.70
CA SER A 181 1.83 21.57 -1.23
C SER A 181 1.78 21.70 -2.76
N LEU A 182 0.99 20.85 -3.44
CA LEU A 182 0.89 20.81 -4.92
C LEU A 182 2.26 20.62 -5.57
N TYR A 183 3.08 19.72 -5.03
CA TYR A 183 4.45 19.52 -5.51
C TYR A 183 4.49 19.10 -6.98
N TYR A 184 3.59 18.23 -7.41
CA TYR A 184 3.43 17.85 -8.82
C TYR A 184 3.27 19.07 -9.74
N GLU A 185 2.31 19.95 -9.43
CA GLU A 185 2.02 21.15 -10.21
C GLU A 185 3.20 22.13 -10.20
N ARG A 186 3.80 22.33 -9.02
CA ARG A 186 4.99 23.19 -8.86
C ARG A 186 6.18 22.65 -9.64
N SER A 187 6.36 21.33 -9.70
CA SER A 187 7.43 20.69 -10.47
C SER A 187 7.24 20.87 -11.98
N GLY A 188 5.98 20.91 -12.45
CA GLY A 188 5.65 21.24 -13.83
C GLY A 188 5.94 22.69 -14.20
N LEU A 189 5.66 23.63 -13.28
CA LEU A 189 5.81 25.08 -13.48
C LEU A 189 7.20 25.63 -13.16
N SER A 190 8.05 24.86 -12.47
CA SER A 190 9.37 25.34 -12.06
C SER A 190 10.28 25.56 -13.26
N LYS A 191 10.95 26.72 -13.29
CA LYS A 191 12.01 27.02 -14.26
C LYS A 191 13.28 26.20 -14.03
N ASP A 192 13.50 25.76 -12.79
CA ASP A 192 14.64 24.95 -12.36
C ASP A 192 14.11 23.76 -11.56
N LYS A 193 13.98 22.61 -12.22
CA LYS A 193 13.32 21.43 -11.66
C LYS A 193 14.26 20.66 -10.74
N GLU A 194 15.54 20.63 -11.10
CA GLU A 194 16.60 19.95 -10.39
C GLU A 194 16.79 20.55 -9.00
N LYS A 195 16.87 21.88 -8.90
CA LYS A 195 17.01 22.59 -7.63
C LYS A 195 15.78 22.43 -6.73
N LEU A 196 14.58 22.47 -7.31
CA LEU A 196 13.34 22.22 -6.56
C LEU A 196 13.33 20.79 -6.01
N ALA A 197 13.66 19.79 -6.82
CA ALA A 197 13.72 18.40 -6.39
C ALA A 197 14.79 18.18 -5.30
N GLU A 198 15.94 18.86 -5.39
CA GLU A 198 16.98 18.81 -4.37
C GLU A 198 16.53 19.40 -3.04
N MET A 199 15.83 20.55 -3.07
CA MET A 199 15.27 21.17 -1.86
C MET A 199 14.24 20.26 -1.17
N ILE A 200 13.41 19.55 -1.95
CA ILE A 200 12.46 18.59 -1.37
C ILE A 200 13.23 17.40 -0.78
N ARG A 201 14.22 16.85 -1.49
CA ARG A 201 15.02 15.71 -0.99
C ARG A 201 15.73 16.02 0.31
N SER A 202 16.27 17.23 0.49
CA SER A 202 16.99 17.60 1.72
C SER A 202 16.06 17.80 2.93
N GLY A 203 14.81 18.19 2.71
CA GLY A 203 13.81 18.39 3.76
C GLY A 203 12.81 17.24 3.98
N ALA A 204 12.89 16.18 3.16
CA ALA A 204 11.90 15.10 3.16
C ALA A 204 12.02 14.20 4.41
N GLU A 205 10.89 13.97 5.07
CA GLU A 205 10.81 12.96 6.14
C GLU A 205 10.79 11.55 5.54
N GLN A 206 11.88 10.81 5.73
CA GLN A 206 12.02 9.44 5.24
C GLN A 206 11.32 8.42 6.13
N ALA A 207 10.81 7.35 5.52
CA ALA A 207 10.23 6.21 6.23
C ALA A 207 11.34 5.34 6.85
N GLU A 208 11.30 5.14 8.16
CA GLU A 208 12.13 4.13 8.82
C GLU A 208 11.55 2.72 8.60
N PRO A 209 12.40 1.68 8.50
CA PRO A 209 11.95 0.29 8.36
C PRO A 209 10.98 -0.16 9.48
N LYS A 210 11.13 0.39 10.68
CA LYS A 210 10.28 0.09 11.85
C LYS A 210 8.92 0.82 11.82
N LEU A 211 8.81 1.91 11.05
CA LEU A 211 7.56 2.70 10.98
C LEU A 211 6.46 1.98 10.18
N ALA A 212 6.80 1.02 9.31
CA ALA A 212 5.82 0.18 8.63
C ALA A 212 4.96 -0.67 9.59
N ILE A 213 5.52 -1.06 10.74
CA ILE A 213 4.80 -1.82 11.79
C ILE A 213 3.86 -0.89 12.59
N ARG A 214 4.14 0.41 12.61
CA ARG A 214 3.34 1.41 13.34
C ARG A 214 2.17 1.98 12.53
N ASP A 215 1.92 1.45 11.32
CA ASP A 215 0.72 1.78 10.56
C ASP A 215 -0.53 1.32 11.36
N PRO A 216 -1.50 2.19 11.66
CA PRO A 216 -2.72 1.81 12.38
C PRO A 216 -3.42 0.59 11.79
N TYR A 217 -3.39 0.46 10.45
CA TYR A 217 -4.00 -0.67 9.76
C TYR A 217 -3.28 -2.00 10.03
N VAL A 218 -1.99 -1.97 10.32
CA VAL A 218 -1.23 -3.19 10.68
C VAL A 218 -1.69 -3.72 12.03
N PHE A 219 -1.90 -2.86 13.03
CA PHE A 219 -2.39 -3.30 14.33
C PHE A 219 -3.78 -3.91 14.24
N GLU A 220 -4.71 -3.24 13.56
CA GLU A 220 -6.07 -3.77 13.34
C GLU A 220 -6.05 -5.08 12.55
N PHE A 221 -5.17 -5.20 11.57
CA PHE A 221 -5.02 -6.42 10.77
C PHE A 221 -4.50 -7.60 11.59
N LEU A 222 -3.57 -7.35 12.51
CA LEU A 222 -3.02 -8.35 13.42
C LEU A 222 -3.92 -8.60 14.65
N GLY A 223 -5.02 -7.87 14.80
CA GLY A 223 -5.92 -7.98 15.96
C GLY A 223 -5.33 -7.41 17.25
N LEU A 224 -4.34 -6.52 17.15
CA LEU A 224 -3.67 -5.88 18.29
C LEU A 224 -4.39 -4.57 18.66
N LYS A 225 -4.52 -4.28 19.96
CA LYS A 225 -5.12 -3.01 20.42
C LYS A 225 -4.05 -1.91 20.46
N PRO A 226 -4.35 -0.66 20.04
CA PRO A 226 -3.37 0.44 20.04
C PRO A 226 -2.71 0.72 21.41
N VAL A 227 -3.42 0.47 22.51
CA VAL A 227 -2.93 0.74 23.88
C VAL A 227 -1.86 -0.26 24.34
N GLU A 228 -1.78 -1.43 23.74
CA GLU A 228 -0.83 -2.48 24.13
C GLU A 228 0.61 -2.20 23.64
N VAL A 229 0.79 -1.21 22.75
CA VAL A 229 2.08 -0.97 22.06
C VAL A 229 2.70 0.40 22.40
N ILE A 230 1.92 1.36 22.89
CA ILE A 230 2.42 2.71 23.25
C ILE A 230 3.17 2.71 24.61
N LYS A 231 3.05 1.65 25.41
CA LYS A 231 3.79 1.50 26.69
C LYS A 231 5.06 0.64 26.58
N SER A 232 5.88 0.85 25.55
CA SER A 232 7.21 0.24 25.49
C SER A 232 8.18 1.10 24.67
N ASN A 233 8.67 2.18 25.31
CA ASN A 233 10.04 2.73 25.25
C ASN A 233 10.06 4.18 25.70
#